data_AF-A0A2V9XB14-F1
#
_entry.id   AF-A0A2V9XB14-F1
#
_cell.length_a   1.000
_cell.length_b   1.000
_cell.length_c   1.000
_cell.angle_alpha   90.00
_cell.angle_beta   90.00
_cell.angle_gamma   90.00
#
_symmetry.space_group_name_H-M   'P 1'
#
loop_
_entity.id
_entity.type
_entity.pdbx_description
1 polymer ?
#
loop_
_entity_poly.entity_id
_entity_poly.type
_entity_poly.pdbx_seq_one_letter_code
_entity_poly.pdbx_strand_id
1 'polypeptide(L)'
;MATAMVATVVLRVIAPFSGTAPVVFAKTALATTALTTLVWVVVTLVTAAEPEQVLVNFYRKVHPHVSGWKPVARLTPDIPPTHDLGRNLIAWALGCSMVYLALFGLGRLLMGPAWKGIALLAGSAL
;
A
#
# COMPACT_ATOMS: atom_id res chain seq x y z
N MET A 1 10.14 -8.92 -1.48
CA MET A 1 9.95 -9.98 -2.51
C MET A 1 10.74 -11.24 -2.17
N ALA A 2 12.09 -11.18 -2.10
CA ALA A 2 12.91 -12.35 -1.74
C ALA A 2 12.56 -12.98 -0.37
N THR A 3 12.35 -12.15 0.66
CA THR A 3 11.97 -12.61 2.02
C THR A 3 10.64 -13.36 2.04
N ALA A 4 9.63 -12.87 1.33
CA ALA A 4 8.33 -13.52 1.22
C ALA A 4 8.40 -14.84 0.43
N MET A 5 9.22 -14.88 -0.63
CA MET A 5 9.46 -16.09 -1.41
C MET A 5 10.15 -17.16 -0.55
N VAL A 6 11.22 -16.80 0.15
CA VAL A 6 11.95 -17.71 1.05
C VAL A 6 11.06 -18.20 2.18
N ALA A 7 10.34 -17.31 2.86
CA ALA A 7 9.39 -17.68 3.91
C ALA A 7 8.34 -18.68 3.42
N THR A 8 7.78 -18.44 2.23
CA THR A 8 6.77 -19.33 1.64
C THR A 8 7.33 -20.70 1.28
N VAL A 9 8.55 -20.75 0.72
CA VAL A 9 9.22 -22.02 0.39
C VAL A 9 9.52 -22.82 1.66
N VAL A 10 10.09 -22.18 2.67
CA VAL A 10 10.44 -22.82 3.95
C VAL A 10 9.21 -23.38 4.66
N LEU A 11 8.13 -22.59 4.76
CA LEU A 11 6.88 -23.04 5.40
C LEU A 11 6.22 -24.19 4.63
N ARG A 12 6.34 -24.23 3.30
CA ARG A 12 5.84 -25.35 2.49
C ARG A 12 6.67 -26.62 2.65
N VAL A 13 7.98 -26.51 2.77
CA VAL A 13 8.88 -27.68 2.90
C VAL A 13 8.82 -28.29 4.29
N ILE A 14 8.79 -27.46 5.33
CA ILE A 14 8.76 -27.93 6.73
C ILE A 14 7.34 -28.41 7.12
N ALA A 15 6.31 -27.92 6.42
CA ALA A 15 4.89 -28.22 6.66
C ALA A 15 4.51 -28.25 8.17
N PRO A 16 4.83 -27.20 8.95
CA PRO A 16 4.68 -27.24 10.41
C PRO A 16 3.22 -27.14 10.87
N PHE A 17 2.30 -26.77 9.98
CA PHE A 17 0.90 -26.55 10.30
C PHE A 17 0.03 -27.70 9.83
N SER A 18 -0.76 -28.26 10.76
CA SER A 18 -1.79 -29.26 10.49
C SER A 18 -3.20 -28.66 10.63
N GLY A 19 -4.16 -29.30 9.96
CA GLY A 19 -5.58 -28.92 9.94
C GLY A 19 -6.23 -29.16 8.58
N THR A 20 -7.44 -28.63 8.40
CA THR A 20 -8.09 -28.61 7.08
C THR A 20 -7.34 -27.67 6.13
N ALA A 21 -7.50 -27.86 4.81
CA ALA A 21 -6.82 -27.03 3.82
C ALA A 21 -7.00 -25.51 4.03
N PRO A 22 -8.20 -24.99 4.38
CA PRO A 22 -8.36 -23.57 4.69
C PRO A 22 -7.58 -23.11 5.93
N VAL A 23 -7.51 -23.95 6.97
CA VAL A 23 -6.80 -23.62 8.21
C VAL A 23 -5.29 -23.62 8.00
N VAL A 24 -4.76 -24.59 7.27
CA VAL A 24 -3.33 -24.65 6.92
C VAL A 24 -2.96 -23.44 6.05
N PHE A 25 -3.79 -23.08 5.07
CA PHE A 25 -3.60 -21.89 4.26
C PHE A 25 -3.56 -20.62 5.12
N ALA A 26 -4.55 -20.43 6.01
CA ALA A 26 -4.61 -19.26 6.88
C ALA A 26 -3.38 -19.15 7.78
N LYS A 27 -2.99 -20.24 8.46
CA LYS A 27 -1.79 -20.28 9.32
C LYS A 27 -0.52 -19.95 8.54
N THR A 28 -0.37 -20.51 7.34
CA THR A 28 0.78 -20.26 6.46
C THR A 28 0.84 -18.80 6.02
N ALA A 29 -0.28 -18.24 5.58
CA ALA A 29 -0.35 -16.84 5.13
C ALA A 29 -0.03 -15.86 6.27
N LEU A 30 -0.59 -16.09 7.46
CA LEU A 30 -0.32 -15.27 8.65
C LEU A 30 1.15 -15.36 9.06
N ALA A 31 1.73 -16.57 9.10
CA ALA A 31 3.13 -16.77 9.44
C ALA A 31 4.08 -16.08 8.45
N THR A 32 3.83 -16.23 7.15
CA THR A 32 4.60 -15.52 6.11
C THR A 32 4.51 -14.00 6.29
N THR A 33 3.30 -13.49 6.50
CA THR A 33 3.07 -12.04 6.68
C THR A 33 3.85 -11.53 7.89
N ALA A 34 3.67 -12.16 9.06
CA ALA A 34 4.35 -11.76 10.29
C ALA A 34 5.88 -11.78 10.15
N LEU A 35 6.44 -12.84 9.54
CA LEU A 35 7.87 -12.94 9.31
C LEU A 35 8.36 -11.84 8.36
N THR A 36 7.66 -11.60 7.25
CA THR A 36 8.06 -10.57 6.29
C THR A 36 7.98 -9.16 6.88
N THR A 37 6.96 -8.88 7.69
CA THR A 37 6.83 -7.63 8.42
C THR A 37 7.99 -7.44 9.39
N LEU A 38 8.31 -8.47 10.18
CA LEU A 38 9.42 -8.40 11.13
C LEU A 38 10.75 -8.15 10.42
N VAL A 39 11.04 -8.90 9.36
CA VAL A 39 12.28 -8.73 8.60
C VAL A 39 12.37 -7.32 8.00
N TRP A 40 11.30 -6.83 7.37
CA TRP A 40 11.30 -5.48 6.80
C TRP A 40 11.50 -4.40 7.89
N VAL A 41 10.80 -4.48 9.03
CA VAL A 41 10.98 -3.54 10.13
C VAL A 41 12.41 -3.55 10.66
N VAL A 42 12.97 -4.74 10.90
CA VAL A 42 14.35 -4.88 11.38
C VAL A 42 15.33 -4.28 10.39
N VAL A 43 15.20 -4.60 9.09
CA VAL A 43 16.06 -4.04 8.06
C VAL A 43 15.92 -2.51 8.03
N THR A 44 14.71 -1.96 8.02
CA THR A 44 14.48 -0.51 8.01
C THR A 44 15.11 0.20 9.21
N LEU A 45 15.08 -0.39 10.39
CA LEU A 45 15.67 0.21 11.60
C LEU A 45 17.19 0.06 11.68
N VAL A 46 17.76 -0.97 11.07
CA VAL A 46 19.21 -1.24 11.07
C VAL A 46 19.93 -0.51 9.93
N THR A 47 19.26 -0.29 8.80
CA THR A 47 19.84 0.46 7.68
C THR A 47 19.95 1.95 8.00
N ALA A 48 21.00 2.59 7.49
CA ALA A 48 21.18 4.02 7.64
C ALA A 48 19.99 4.81 7.08
N ALA A 49 19.59 5.86 7.80
CA ALA A 49 18.58 6.78 7.32
C ALA A 49 19.06 7.53 6.07
N GLU A 50 18.11 7.94 5.23
CA GLU A 50 18.38 8.73 4.02
C GLU A 50 19.02 10.09 4.39
N PRO A 51 19.98 10.60 3.60
CA PRO A 51 20.60 11.90 3.88
C PRO A 51 19.58 13.04 3.94
N GLU A 52 19.79 13.97 4.86
CA GLU A 52 18.88 15.11 5.10
C GLU A 52 18.60 15.92 3.83
N GLN A 53 19.62 16.14 2.99
CA GLN A 53 19.48 16.89 1.73
C GLN A 53 18.47 16.24 0.77
N VAL A 54 18.41 14.91 0.74
CA VAL A 54 17.45 14.18 -0.11
C VAL A 54 16.03 14.37 0.43
N LEU A 55 15.86 14.31 1.75
CA LEU A 55 14.58 14.57 2.41
C LEU A 55 14.09 16.00 2.17
N VAL A 56 14.98 16.99 2.24
CA VAL A 56 14.67 18.39 1.93
C VAL A 56 14.27 18.55 0.47
N ASN A 57 15.02 17.97 -0.47
CA ASN A 57 14.69 18.03 -1.89
C ASN A 57 13.35 17.35 -2.20
N PHE A 58 13.05 16.23 -1.55
CA PHE A 58 11.77 15.54 -1.66
C PHE A 58 10.63 16.40 -1.11
N TYR A 59 10.80 16.98 0.08
CA TYR A 59 9.80 17.85 0.71
C TYR A 59 9.46 19.06 -0.18
N ARG A 60 10.49 19.69 -0.77
CA ARG A 60 10.34 20.81 -1.72
C ARG A 60 9.61 20.44 -3.01
N LYS A 61 9.64 19.17 -3.43
CA LYS A 61 9.00 18.72 -4.67
C LYS A 61 7.56 18.30 -4.43
N VAL A 62 7.33 17.50 -3.40
CA VAL A 62 6.04 16.80 -3.18
C VAL A 62 5.13 17.56 -2.22
N HIS A 63 5.66 18.46 -1.39
CA HIS A 63 4.91 19.23 -0.40
C HIS A 63 4.01 18.35 0.48
N PRO A 64 4.56 17.29 1.11
CA PRO A 64 3.77 16.33 1.86
C PRO A 64 3.08 17.00 3.06
N HIS A 65 2.04 16.33 3.57
CA HIS A 65 1.38 16.75 4.79
C HIS A 65 2.39 16.84 5.96
N VAL A 66 2.33 17.90 6.76
CA VAL A 66 3.37 18.21 7.76
C VAL A 66 3.45 17.21 8.92
N SER A 67 2.38 16.44 9.19
CA SER A 67 2.40 15.40 10.22
C SER A 67 3.42 14.31 9.84
N GLY A 68 4.40 14.06 10.72
CA GLY A 68 5.55 13.17 10.45
C GLY A 68 6.75 13.88 9.79
N TRP A 69 6.56 15.02 9.14
CA TRP A 69 7.60 15.79 8.45
C TRP A 69 8.05 17.05 9.18
N LYS A 70 7.58 17.29 10.41
CA LYS A 70 7.91 18.49 11.21
C LYS A 70 9.41 18.82 11.27
N PRO A 71 10.35 17.85 11.46
CA PRO A 71 11.78 18.16 11.49
C PRO A 71 12.29 18.73 10.15
N VAL A 72 11.89 18.11 9.03
CA VAL A 72 12.30 18.53 7.67
C VAL A 72 11.64 19.84 7.28
N ALA A 73 10.37 20.03 7.63
CA ALA A 73 9.63 21.27 7.35
C ALA A 73 10.29 22.51 8.01
N ARG A 74 10.93 22.35 9.18
CA ARG A 74 11.69 23.43 9.84
C ARG A 74 12.95 23.83 9.07
N LEU A 75 13.51 22.92 8.26
CA LEU A 75 14.67 23.19 7.41
C LEU A 75 14.30 23.88 6.09
N THR A 76 13.00 23.97 5.78
CA THR A 76 12.46 24.63 4.58
C THR A 76 11.43 25.70 4.96
N PRO A 77 11.83 26.79 5.64
CA PRO A 77 10.91 27.82 6.13
C PRO A 77 10.25 28.62 5.00
N ASP A 78 10.79 28.55 3.79
CA ASP A 78 10.27 29.20 2.59
C ASP A 78 9.01 28.51 2.03
N ILE A 79 8.70 27.29 2.48
CA ILE A 79 7.54 26.52 2.03
C ILE A 79 6.50 26.46 3.15
N PRO A 80 5.27 26.98 2.93
CA PRO A 80 4.22 26.88 3.94
C PRO A 80 3.85 25.41 4.19
N PRO A 81 3.73 24.96 5.45
CA PRO A 81 3.40 23.57 5.77
C PRO A 81 1.97 23.23 5.34
N THR A 82 1.81 22.09 4.65
CA THR A 82 0.51 21.63 4.15
C THR A 82 -0.25 20.84 5.22
N HIS A 83 -1.54 21.17 5.40
CA HIS A 83 -2.45 20.53 6.36
C HIS A 83 -3.68 19.90 5.68
N ASP A 84 -3.45 19.09 4.65
CA ASP A 84 -4.49 18.56 3.73
C ASP A 84 -4.81 17.07 3.89
N LEU A 85 -4.43 16.42 5.01
CA LEU A 85 -4.56 14.97 5.18
C LEU A 85 -5.98 14.47 4.93
N GLY A 86 -7.01 15.15 5.44
CA GLY A 86 -8.41 14.75 5.23
C GLY A 86 -8.82 14.78 3.76
N ARG A 87 -8.44 15.85 3.03
CA ARG A 87 -8.72 15.98 1.60
C ARG A 87 -7.98 14.91 0.80
N ASN A 88 -6.73 14.64 1.13
CA ASN A 88 -5.92 13.61 0.47
C ASN A 88 -6.44 12.20 0.72
N LEU A 89 -6.95 11.91 1.92
CA LEU A 89 -7.59 10.64 2.23
C LEU A 89 -8.88 10.43 1.44
N ILE A 90 -9.71 11.48 1.28
CA ILE A 90 -10.90 11.43 0.43
C ILE A 90 -10.50 11.20 -1.02
N ALA A 91 -9.52 11.95 -1.54
CA ALA A 91 -9.02 11.79 -2.90
C ALA A 91 -8.46 10.37 -3.13
N TRP A 92 -7.75 9.82 -2.15
CA TRP A 92 -7.24 8.45 -2.19
C TRP A 92 -8.39 7.42 -2.23
N ALA A 93 -9.40 7.56 -1.37
CA ALA A 93 -10.55 6.66 -1.34
C ALA A 93 -11.36 6.72 -2.65
N LEU A 94 -11.54 7.91 -3.21
CA LEU A 94 -12.15 8.11 -4.53
C LEU A 94 -11.31 7.48 -5.63
N GLY A 95 -9.98 7.64 -5.60
CA GLY A 95 -9.07 6.98 -6.54
C GLY A 95 -9.14 5.45 -6.48
N CYS A 96 -9.17 4.87 -5.27
CA CYS A 96 -9.39 3.43 -5.11
C CYS A 96 -10.76 3.00 -5.65
N SER A 97 -11.81 3.75 -5.33
CA SER A 97 -13.17 3.47 -5.80
C SER A 97 -13.24 3.51 -7.33
N MET A 98 -12.66 4.54 -7.96
CA MET A 98 -12.53 4.67 -9.41
C MET A 98 -11.87 3.44 -10.03
N VAL A 99 -10.73 2.99 -9.51
CA VAL A 99 -10.00 1.83 -10.05
C VAL A 99 -10.84 0.55 -9.96
N TYR A 100 -11.50 0.31 -8.83
CA TYR A 100 -12.35 -0.89 -8.68
C TYR A 100 -13.60 -0.82 -9.57
N LEU A 101 -14.25 0.33 -9.65
CA LEU A 101 -15.40 0.53 -10.53
C LEU A 101 -15.02 0.32 -12.00
N ALA A 102 -13.86 0.81 -12.43
CA ALA A 102 -13.35 0.58 -13.76
C ALA A 102 -13.04 -0.90 -14.02
N LEU A 103 -12.36 -1.57 -13.10
CA LEU A 103 -12.00 -2.99 -13.21
C LEU A 103 -13.24 -3.88 -13.32
N PHE A 104 -14.19 -3.73 -12.40
CA PHE A 104 -15.43 -4.51 -12.41
C PHE A 104 -16.36 -4.10 -13.56
N GLY A 105 -16.39 -2.82 -13.92
CA GLY A 105 -17.14 -2.29 -15.05
C GLY A 105 -16.68 -2.92 -16.36
N LEU A 106 -15.38 -2.92 -16.62
CA LEU A 106 -14.80 -3.56 -17.80
C LEU A 106 -15.04 -5.08 -17.79
N GLY A 107 -14.84 -5.74 -16.65
CA GLY A 107 -15.11 -7.18 -16.51
C GLY A 107 -16.57 -7.54 -16.83
N ARG A 108 -17.53 -6.74 -16.35
CA ARG A 108 -18.97 -6.93 -16.64
C ARG A 108 -19.34 -6.59 -18.07
N LEU A 109 -18.68 -5.62 -18.69
CA LEU A 109 -18.90 -5.27 -20.09
C LEU A 109 -18.46 -6.40 -21.03
N LEU A 110 -17.32 -7.05 -20.72
CA LEU A 110 -16.74 -8.10 -21.56
C LEU A 110 -17.37 -9.48 -21.33
N MET A 111 -17.69 -9.84 -20.08
CA MET A 111 -18.09 -11.19 -19.69
C MET A 111 -19.50 -11.29 -19.12
N GLY A 112 -20.24 -10.19 -19.00
CA GLY A 112 -21.50 -10.14 -18.29
C GLY A 112 -22.53 -9.19 -18.90
N PRO A 113 -23.53 -8.77 -18.11
CA PRO A 113 -24.53 -7.83 -18.58
C PRO A 113 -23.91 -6.46 -18.86
N ALA A 114 -23.88 -6.06 -20.14
CA ALA A 114 -23.24 -4.83 -20.61
C ALA A 114 -23.74 -3.58 -19.86
N TRP A 115 -25.03 -3.51 -19.52
CA TRP A 115 -25.60 -2.37 -18.79
C TRP A 115 -24.99 -2.17 -17.39
N LYS A 116 -24.66 -3.26 -16.68
CA LYS A 116 -23.99 -3.18 -15.37
C LYS A 116 -22.55 -2.69 -15.55
N GLY A 117 -21.90 -3.11 -16.62
CA GLY A 117 -20.55 -2.64 -16.99
C GLY A 117 -20.54 -1.14 -17.24
N ILE A 118 -21.48 -0.64 -18.06
CA ILE A 118 -21.61 0.79 -18.37
C ILE A 118 -21.90 1.61 -17.12
N ALA A 119 -22.81 1.16 -16.25
CA ALA A 119 -23.13 1.87 -15.01
C ALA A 119 -21.92 2.00 -14.08
N LEU A 120 -21.13 0.93 -13.92
CA LEU A 120 -19.90 0.95 -13.12
C LEU A 120 -18.83 1.86 -13.74
N LEU A 121 -18.66 1.83 -15.07
CA LEU A 121 -17.72 2.70 -15.77
C LEU A 121 -18.10 4.17 -15.65
N ALA A 122 -19.40 4.50 -15.75
CA ALA A 122 -19.88 5.86 -15.53
C ALA A 122 -19.57 6.35 -14.10
N GLY A 123 -19.75 5.49 -13.10
CA GLY A 123 -19.38 5.79 -11.72
C GLY A 123 -17.88 5.99 -11.49
N SER A 124 -17.02 5.39 -12.33
CA SER A 124 -15.56 5.62 -12.27
C SER A 124 -15.11 6.93 -12.91
N ALA A 125 -15.94 7.54 -13.76
CA ALA A 125 -15.62 8.78 -14.46
C ALA A 125 -16.02 10.05 -13.67
N LEU A 126 -16.69 9.88 -12.53
CA LEU A 126 -17.14 10.94 -11.60
C LEU A 126 -16.11 11.13 -10.47
#